data_AF-A0A2V7ZA18-F1
#
_entry.id   AF-A0A2V7ZA18-F1
#
_cell.length_a   1.000
_cell.length_b   1.000
_cell.length_c   1.000
_cell.angle_alpha   90.00
_cell.angle_beta   90.00
_cell.angle_gamma   90.00
#
_symmetry.space_group_name_H-M   'P 1'
#
loop_
_entity.id
_entity.type
_entity.pdbx_description
1 polymer ?
#
loop_
_entity_poly.entity_id
_entity_poly.type
_entity_poly.pdbx_seq_one_letter_code
_entity_poly.pdbx_strand_id
1 'polypeptide(L)'
;MMTPMKSSKHLPRALAVCLSFVLAVVWLAADTPKANRINRAIELLDQGQPVYYTGSHEGTEGSFEQGVKDAQTWADYISYDMEHAPFDVKGLAEYMRGLAKGGPTKSGHRTPAVIVNVPVNGTDEATVRANAWMFQQVLATGVHGILLCHADAPGAVRAFVEAVRFPAYGGRRGVHGNPTAAR
;
A
#
# COMPACT_ATOMS: atom_id res chain seq x y z
N MET A 1 35.31 44.38 49.89
CA MET A 1 35.48 42.91 49.89
C MET A 1 34.35 42.34 49.04
N MET A 2 34.61 42.00 47.77
CA MET A 2 33.58 41.56 46.81
C MET A 2 34.00 40.19 46.30
N THR A 3 33.27 39.16 46.71
CA THR A 3 33.50 37.75 46.33
C THR A 3 33.05 37.51 44.89
N PRO A 4 33.83 36.79 44.06
CA PRO A 4 33.44 36.54 42.68
C PRO A 4 32.37 35.44 42.63
N MET A 5 31.28 35.70 41.92
CA MET A 5 30.20 34.74 41.69
C MET A 5 30.65 33.69 40.68
N LYS A 6 30.74 32.42 41.12
CA LYS A 6 31.22 31.29 40.32
C LYS A 6 30.18 30.93 39.26
N SER A 7 30.49 31.14 37.98
CA SER A 7 29.62 30.74 36.85
C SER A 7 29.41 29.22 36.85
N SER A 8 28.15 28.80 37.00
CA SER A 8 27.74 27.39 37.08
C SER A 8 27.71 26.76 35.68
N LYS A 9 28.83 26.14 35.30
CA LYS A 9 28.96 25.34 34.07
C LYS A 9 28.14 24.02 34.11
N HIS A 10 27.49 23.72 35.22
CA HIS A 10 26.76 22.46 35.44
C HIS A 10 25.29 22.53 35.01
N LEU A 11 24.67 23.72 35.07
CA LEU A 11 23.28 23.93 34.67
C LEU A 11 22.99 23.62 33.19
N PRO A 12 23.81 24.06 32.20
CA PRO A 12 23.55 23.74 30.79
C PRO A 12 23.79 22.25 30.45
N ARG A 13 24.69 21.57 31.17
CA ARG A 13 24.95 20.14 30.98
C ARG A 13 23.83 19.28 31.55
N ALA A 14 23.29 19.65 32.73
CA ALA A 14 22.15 18.97 33.31
C ALA A 14 20.89 19.12 32.43
N LEU A 15 20.64 20.32 31.89
CA LEU A 15 19.53 20.55 30.97
C LEU A 15 19.67 19.72 29.67
N ALA A 16 20.87 19.66 29.10
CA ALA A 16 21.13 18.88 27.89
C ALA A 16 20.97 17.36 28.12
N VAL A 17 21.41 16.85 29.28
CA VAL A 17 21.21 15.45 29.69
C VAL A 17 19.73 15.14 29.91
N CYS A 18 18.97 16.03 30.57
CA CYS A 18 17.53 15.85 30.74
C CYS A 18 16.79 15.87 29.40
N LEU A 19 17.13 16.77 28.48
CA LEU A 19 16.49 16.85 27.17
C LEU A 19 16.77 15.61 26.31
N SER A 20 18.00 15.10 26.34
CA SER A 20 18.37 13.86 25.63
C SER A 20 17.74 12.61 26.25
N PHE A 21 17.58 12.58 27.57
CA PHE A 21 16.86 11.48 28.25
C PHE A 21 15.36 11.50 27.95
N VAL A 22 14.73 12.68 27.93
CA VAL A 22 13.31 12.83 27.55
C VAL A 22 13.08 12.43 26.09
N LEU A 23 13.95 12.86 25.16
CA LEU A 23 13.86 12.45 23.75
C LEU A 23 14.03 10.92 23.59
N ALA A 24 14.93 10.29 24.35
CA ALA A 24 15.11 8.84 24.32
C ALA A 24 13.88 8.09 24.86
N VAL A 25 13.26 8.57 25.94
CA VAL A 25 12.04 7.97 26.50
C VAL A 25 10.85 8.12 25.54
N VAL A 26 10.69 9.28 24.90
CA VAL A 26 9.63 9.50 23.89
C VAL A 26 9.83 8.60 22.66
N TRP A 27 11.07 8.36 22.24
CA TRP A 27 11.38 7.42 21.16
C TRP A 27 11.08 5.96 21.53
N LEU A 28 11.38 5.54 22.77
CA LEU A 28 11.08 4.18 23.23
C LEU A 28 9.59 3.95 23.51
N ALA A 29 8.84 4.99 23.84
CA ALA A 29 7.41 4.90 24.17
C ALA A 29 6.48 5.15 22.97
N ALA A 30 7.02 5.46 21.78
CA ALA A 30 6.21 5.63 20.59
C ALA A 30 5.61 4.28 20.18
N ASP A 31 4.30 4.12 20.38
CA ASP A 31 3.55 2.99 19.85
C ASP A 31 3.70 2.93 18.33
N THR A 32 3.87 1.70 17.80
CA THR A 32 3.83 1.47 16.36
C THR A 32 2.49 2.03 15.83
N PRO A 33 2.50 2.94 14.85
CA PRO A 33 1.27 3.53 14.33
C PRO A 33 0.28 2.43 13.94
N LYS A 34 -0.93 2.45 14.48
CA LYS A 34 -1.97 1.49 14.10
C LYS A 34 -2.65 1.99 12.83
N ALA A 35 -2.56 1.22 11.76
CA ALA A 35 -3.22 1.55 10.50
C ALA A 35 -4.75 1.59 10.64
N ASN A 36 -5.39 2.64 10.13
CA ASN A 36 -6.85 2.79 10.14
C ASN A 36 -7.49 2.14 8.90
N ARG A 37 -6.76 2.10 7.78
CA ARG A 37 -7.13 1.37 6.57
C ARG A 37 -6.11 0.26 6.29
N ILE A 38 -6.51 -0.74 5.51
CA ILE A 38 -5.56 -1.73 4.98
C ILE A 38 -4.68 -1.10 3.89
N ASN A 39 -5.23 -0.14 3.14
CA ASN A 39 -4.52 0.59 2.08
C ASN A 39 -4.08 1.97 2.59
N ARG A 40 -2.77 2.13 2.81
CA ARG A 40 -2.13 3.38 3.25
C ARG A 40 -2.43 4.56 2.33
N ALA A 41 -2.44 4.34 1.01
CA ALA A 41 -2.70 5.42 0.06
C ALA A 41 -4.11 5.99 0.23
N ILE A 42 -5.12 5.14 0.49
CA ILE A 42 -6.49 5.62 0.80
C ILE A 42 -6.50 6.41 2.11
N GLU A 43 -5.79 5.94 3.14
CA GLU A 43 -5.72 6.64 4.43
C GLU A 43 -5.13 8.04 4.31
N LEU A 44 -4.06 8.20 3.51
CA LEU A 44 -3.44 9.50 3.27
C LEU A 44 -4.31 10.42 2.39
N LEU A 45 -4.91 9.88 1.33
CA LEU A 45 -5.82 10.63 0.46
C LEU A 45 -7.07 11.11 1.22
N ASP A 46 -7.62 10.31 2.12
CA ASP A 46 -8.74 10.71 3.00
C ASP A 46 -8.38 11.90 3.91
N GLN A 47 -7.08 12.10 4.19
CA GLN A 47 -6.55 13.23 4.97
C GLN A 47 -6.12 14.42 4.09
N GLY A 48 -6.37 14.35 2.78
CA GLY A 48 -5.93 15.36 1.81
C GLY A 48 -4.41 15.41 1.63
N GLN A 49 -3.68 14.35 2.00
CA GLN A 49 -2.24 14.26 1.81
C GLN A 49 -1.91 13.72 0.41
N PRO A 50 -0.82 14.19 -0.22
CA PRO A 50 -0.30 13.55 -1.42
C PRO A 50 0.20 12.14 -1.10
N VAL A 51 0.23 11.28 -2.11
CA VAL A 51 0.79 9.92 -2.03
C VAL A 51 1.89 9.76 -3.07
N TYR A 52 2.94 9.04 -2.69
CA TYR A 52 4.07 8.76 -3.58
C TYR A 52 4.18 7.26 -3.82
N TYR A 53 4.62 6.88 -5.02
CA TYR A 53 4.76 5.48 -5.39
C TYR A 53 6.14 5.13 -5.91
N THR A 54 6.44 3.84 -5.80
CA THR A 54 7.54 3.19 -6.52
C THR A 54 6.96 2.09 -7.40
N GLY A 55 7.76 1.54 -8.32
CA GLY A 55 7.33 0.52 -9.26
C GLY A 55 7.92 0.76 -10.63
N SER A 56 8.16 -0.31 -11.38
CA SER A 56 8.66 -0.26 -12.74
C SER A 56 7.50 -0.23 -13.73
N HIS A 57 7.59 0.60 -14.76
CA HIS A 57 6.70 0.60 -15.92
C HIS A 57 7.11 -0.46 -16.98
N GLU A 58 8.09 -1.29 -16.66
CA GLU A 58 8.58 -2.40 -17.47
C GLU A 58 8.52 -3.75 -16.70
N GLY A 59 7.74 -3.78 -15.61
CA GLY A 59 7.53 -4.95 -14.76
C GLY A 59 8.29 -4.94 -13.43
N THR A 60 7.63 -5.42 -12.38
CA THR A 60 8.23 -5.69 -11.07
C THR A 60 8.57 -7.18 -10.98
N GLU A 61 9.77 -7.51 -10.50
CA GLU A 61 10.15 -8.92 -10.29
C GLU A 61 9.14 -9.59 -9.32
N GLY A 62 8.30 -10.47 -9.86
CA GLY A 62 7.25 -11.18 -9.12
C GLY A 62 7.80 -12.33 -8.27
N SER A 63 8.85 -12.10 -7.49
CA SER A 63 9.47 -13.11 -6.62
C SER A 63 9.16 -12.84 -5.15
N PHE A 64 9.16 -13.91 -4.34
CA PHE A 64 9.00 -13.80 -2.90
C PHE A 64 10.12 -12.95 -2.28
N GLU A 65 11.36 -13.17 -2.73
CA GLU A 65 12.56 -12.45 -2.27
C GLU A 65 12.46 -10.96 -2.55
N GLN A 66 11.98 -10.58 -3.74
CA GLN A 66 11.74 -9.18 -4.07
C GLN A 66 10.64 -8.59 -3.19
N GLY A 67 9.55 -9.32 -2.96
CA GLY A 67 8.50 -8.90 -2.02
C GLY A 67 9.03 -8.64 -0.61
N VAL A 68 9.93 -9.49 -0.09
CA VAL A 68 10.53 -9.26 1.23
C VAL A 68 11.35 -7.96 1.27
N LYS A 69 12.11 -7.66 0.22
CA LYS A 69 12.89 -6.42 0.11
C LYS A 69 11.99 -5.19 0.05
N ASP A 70 10.95 -5.24 -0.79
CA ASP A 70 10.07 -4.11 -1.04
C ASP A 70 9.08 -3.85 0.10
N ALA A 71 8.92 -4.79 1.04
CA ALA A 71 8.06 -4.63 2.21
C ALA A 71 8.40 -3.39 3.05
N GLN A 72 9.67 -2.96 3.01
CA GLN A 72 10.19 -1.80 3.73
C GLN A 72 10.38 -0.57 2.83
N THR A 73 9.69 -0.53 1.69
CA THR A 73 9.68 0.62 0.79
C THR A 73 9.36 1.93 1.52
N TRP A 74 9.92 3.01 0.99
CA TRP A 74 9.59 4.37 1.43
C TRP A 74 8.24 4.86 0.88
N ALA A 75 7.76 4.24 -0.20
CA ALA A 75 6.59 4.66 -0.94
C ALA A 75 5.28 4.35 -0.19
N ASP A 76 4.24 5.13 -0.48
CA ASP A 76 2.89 4.92 0.09
C ASP A 76 2.13 3.79 -0.61
N TYR A 77 2.46 3.53 -1.87
CA TYR A 77 2.06 2.32 -2.59
C TYR A 77 3.12 1.88 -3.62
N ILE A 78 2.98 0.64 -4.08
CA ILE A 78 3.79 0.04 -5.14
C ILE A 78 2.89 -0.15 -6.36
N SER A 79 3.29 0.43 -7.50
CA SER A 79 2.71 0.12 -8.80
C SER A 79 3.33 -1.18 -9.30
N TYR A 80 2.49 -2.19 -9.56
CA TYR A 80 2.92 -3.47 -10.10
C TYR A 80 2.44 -3.56 -11.54
N ASP A 81 3.37 -3.49 -12.49
CA ASP A 81 3.03 -3.48 -13.90
C ASP A 81 2.76 -4.89 -14.44
N MET A 82 1.63 -5.06 -15.11
CA MET A 82 1.28 -6.19 -15.96
C MET A 82 0.70 -5.72 -17.31
N GLU A 83 0.71 -4.41 -17.59
CA GLU A 83 0.31 -3.85 -18.89
C GLU A 83 1.44 -4.04 -19.90
N HIS A 84 2.66 -3.67 -19.51
CA HIS A 84 3.87 -3.78 -20.34
C HIS A 84 4.82 -4.91 -19.91
N ALA A 85 4.40 -5.71 -18.94
CA ALA A 85 5.11 -6.88 -18.46
C ALA A 85 4.23 -8.15 -18.57
N PRO A 86 4.80 -9.36 -18.41
CA PRO A 86 4.02 -10.59 -18.43
C PRO A 86 2.87 -10.56 -17.41
N PHE A 87 1.70 -11.02 -17.83
CA PHE A 87 0.56 -11.23 -16.93
C PHE A 87 0.80 -12.48 -16.06
N ASP A 88 1.67 -12.36 -15.05
CA ASP A 88 2.08 -13.44 -14.15
C ASP A 88 1.41 -13.33 -12.77
N VAL A 89 0.22 -13.92 -12.66
CA VAL A 89 -0.54 -13.96 -11.40
C VAL A 89 0.17 -14.81 -10.33
N LYS A 90 0.93 -15.83 -10.74
CA LYS A 90 1.68 -16.68 -9.80
C LYS A 90 2.82 -15.89 -9.17
N GLY A 91 3.59 -15.19 -9.99
CA GLY A 91 4.66 -14.29 -9.52
C GLY A 91 4.12 -13.22 -8.58
N LEU A 92 3.01 -12.57 -8.96
CA LEU A 92 2.34 -11.62 -8.07
C LEU A 92 1.94 -12.25 -6.72
N ALA A 93 1.42 -13.48 -6.70
CA ALA A 93 1.04 -14.16 -5.46
C ALA A 93 2.25 -14.54 -4.58
N GLU A 94 3.40 -14.87 -5.17
CA GLU A 94 4.68 -15.05 -4.42
C GLU A 94 5.18 -13.72 -3.87
N TYR A 95 5.15 -12.66 -4.69
CA TYR A 95 5.53 -11.31 -4.30
C TYR A 95 4.70 -10.78 -3.11
N MET A 96 3.38 -10.93 -3.16
CA MET A 96 2.48 -10.55 -2.06
C MET A 96 2.76 -11.33 -0.77
N ARG A 97 3.16 -12.61 -0.86
CA ARG A 97 3.61 -13.40 0.30
C ARG A 97 4.93 -12.87 0.86
N GLY A 98 5.85 -12.47 -0.01
CA GLY A 98 7.09 -11.82 0.37
C GLY A 98 6.86 -10.51 1.13
N LEU A 99 5.99 -9.64 0.61
CA LEU A 99 5.60 -8.40 1.29
C LEU A 99 5.04 -8.66 2.69
N ALA A 100 4.15 -9.65 2.81
CA ALA A 100 3.57 -10.02 4.10
C ALA A 100 4.60 -10.59 5.08
N LYS A 101 5.65 -11.26 4.60
CA LYS A 101 6.75 -11.75 5.42
C LYS A 101 7.68 -10.63 5.88
N GLY A 102 7.95 -9.66 5.02
CA GLY A 102 8.86 -8.53 5.31
C GLY A 102 8.21 -7.39 6.09
N GLY A 103 6.88 -7.36 6.19
CA GLY A 103 6.15 -6.40 7.01
C GLY A 103 6.18 -6.71 8.52
N PRO A 104 5.51 -5.90 9.37
CA PRO A 104 4.73 -4.71 9.00
C PRO A 104 5.62 -3.56 8.49
N THR A 105 5.00 -2.64 7.75
CA THR A 105 5.65 -1.40 7.29
C THR A 105 5.91 -0.46 8.46
N LYS A 106 6.72 0.59 8.25
CA LYS A 106 6.94 1.68 9.22
C LYS A 106 5.66 2.41 9.66
N SER A 107 4.61 2.35 8.84
CA SER A 107 3.27 2.88 9.16
C SER A 107 2.32 1.87 9.82
N GLY A 108 2.81 0.70 10.20
CA GLY A 108 2.02 -0.36 10.85
C GLY A 108 1.08 -1.16 9.94
N HIS A 109 1.05 -0.89 8.64
CA HIS A 109 0.33 -1.71 7.66
C HIS A 109 1.01 -3.07 7.49
N ARG A 110 0.23 -4.16 7.30
CA ARG A 110 0.76 -5.52 7.10
C ARG A 110 1.72 -5.63 5.92
N THR A 111 1.38 -4.94 4.83
CA THR A 111 2.21 -4.80 3.62
C THR A 111 2.11 -3.35 3.15
N PRO A 112 3.03 -2.88 2.30
CA PRO A 112 2.76 -1.74 1.43
C PRO A 112 1.47 -1.98 0.62
N ALA A 113 0.76 -0.91 0.25
CA ALA A 113 -0.34 -1.02 -0.69
C ALA A 113 0.22 -1.38 -2.07
N VAL A 114 -0.43 -2.31 -2.79
CA VAL A 114 -0.05 -2.72 -4.14
C VAL A 114 -1.20 -2.43 -5.08
N ILE A 115 -0.93 -1.69 -6.14
CA ILE A 115 -1.89 -1.37 -7.22
C ILE A 115 -1.35 -1.99 -8.50
N VAL A 116 -2.15 -2.85 -9.13
CA VAL A 116 -1.73 -3.55 -10.35
C VAL A 116 -2.22 -2.83 -11.59
N ASN A 117 -1.33 -2.55 -12.53
CA ASN A 117 -1.68 -2.08 -13.87
C ASN A 117 -2.03 -3.31 -14.71
N VAL A 118 -3.31 -3.57 -14.93
CA VAL A 118 -3.77 -4.81 -15.58
C VAL A 118 -3.89 -4.57 -17.09
N PRO A 119 -3.54 -5.54 -17.96
CA PRO A 119 -3.56 -5.38 -19.42
C PRO A 119 -4.99 -5.42 -19.99
N VAL A 120 -5.87 -4.54 -19.51
CA VAL A 120 -7.24 -4.38 -19.98
C VAL A 120 -7.46 -2.92 -20.37
N ASN A 121 -7.78 -2.71 -21.65
CA ASN A 121 -8.08 -1.39 -22.17
C ASN A 121 -9.48 -0.93 -21.76
N GLY A 122 -9.55 0.25 -21.16
CA GLY A 122 -10.77 0.95 -20.80
C GLY A 122 -11.42 1.72 -21.96
N THR A 123 -11.25 1.26 -23.19
CA THR A 123 -11.73 1.92 -24.41
C THR A 123 -13.23 1.78 -24.62
N ASP A 124 -13.84 0.70 -24.11
CA ASP A 124 -15.28 0.46 -24.18
C ASP A 124 -15.77 -0.52 -23.09
N GLU A 125 -17.07 -0.54 -22.86
CA GLU A 125 -17.70 -1.39 -21.83
C GLU A 125 -17.55 -2.89 -22.12
N ALA A 126 -17.65 -3.32 -23.37
CA ALA A 126 -17.62 -4.74 -23.73
C ALA A 126 -16.23 -5.33 -23.51
N THR A 127 -15.18 -4.60 -23.90
CA THR A 127 -13.78 -4.97 -23.66
C THR A 127 -13.49 -5.18 -22.17
N VAL A 128 -13.92 -4.24 -21.32
CA VAL A 128 -13.74 -4.37 -19.86
C VAL A 128 -14.52 -5.55 -19.30
N ARG A 129 -15.77 -5.76 -19.73
CA ARG A 129 -16.59 -6.89 -19.26
C ARG A 129 -16.01 -8.24 -19.66
N ALA A 130 -15.57 -8.38 -20.91
CA ALA A 130 -14.99 -9.62 -21.43
C ALA A 130 -13.69 -10.00 -20.70
N ASN A 131 -12.93 -9.01 -20.23
CA ASN A 131 -11.64 -9.22 -19.57
C ASN A 131 -11.68 -9.06 -18.04
N ALA A 132 -12.88 -8.94 -17.44
CA ALA A 132 -13.04 -8.75 -15.99
C ALA A 132 -12.43 -9.88 -15.15
N TRP A 133 -12.23 -11.06 -15.74
CA TRP A 133 -11.56 -12.20 -15.09
C TRP A 133 -10.12 -11.85 -14.65
N MET A 134 -9.42 -10.97 -15.38
CA MET A 134 -8.06 -10.55 -15.02
C MET A 134 -8.05 -9.77 -13.70
N PHE A 135 -9.01 -8.85 -13.53
CA PHE A 135 -9.19 -8.11 -12.28
C PHE A 135 -9.42 -9.04 -11.09
N GLN A 136 -10.25 -10.07 -11.29
CA GLN A 136 -10.58 -11.04 -10.25
C GLN A 136 -9.35 -11.85 -9.84
N GLN A 137 -8.54 -12.30 -10.80
CA GLN A 137 -7.31 -13.05 -10.57
C GLN A 137 -6.29 -12.23 -9.78
N VAL A 138 -6.02 -10.98 -10.18
CA VAL A 138 -5.06 -10.14 -9.45
C VAL A 138 -5.58 -9.77 -8.06
N LEU A 139 -6.87 -9.43 -7.90
CA LEU A 139 -7.44 -9.14 -6.57
C LEU A 139 -7.46 -10.37 -5.65
N ALA A 140 -7.41 -11.59 -6.18
CA ALA A 140 -7.35 -12.81 -5.39
C ALA A 140 -5.96 -13.04 -4.75
N THR A 141 -4.90 -12.38 -5.25
CA THR A 141 -3.55 -12.48 -4.67
C THR A 141 -3.37 -11.58 -3.43
N GLY A 142 -4.36 -10.72 -3.13
CA GLY A 142 -4.35 -9.83 -1.97
C GLY A 142 -3.87 -8.40 -2.26
N VAL A 143 -3.78 -8.00 -3.53
CA VAL A 143 -3.48 -6.60 -3.90
C VAL A 143 -4.58 -5.64 -3.44
N HIS A 144 -4.23 -4.37 -3.33
CA HIS A 144 -5.05 -3.35 -2.69
C HIS A 144 -5.84 -2.50 -3.69
N GLY A 145 -5.47 -2.56 -4.97
CA GLY A 145 -6.13 -1.83 -6.04
C GLY A 145 -5.73 -2.32 -7.43
N ILE A 146 -6.44 -1.82 -8.42
CA ILE A 146 -6.16 -2.00 -9.84
C ILE A 146 -6.15 -0.62 -10.48
N LEU A 147 -5.21 -0.39 -11.37
CA LEU A 147 -5.18 0.72 -12.32
C LEU A 147 -5.76 0.22 -13.65
N LEU A 148 -6.83 0.87 -14.11
CA LEU A 148 -7.42 0.61 -15.43
C LEU A 148 -6.65 1.43 -16.48
N CYS A 149 -6.06 0.73 -17.45
CA CYS A 149 -5.32 1.35 -18.53
C CYS A 149 -6.27 1.89 -19.61
N HIS A 150 -5.88 2.98 -20.29
CA HIS A 150 -6.67 3.57 -21.39
C HIS A 150 -8.15 3.82 -21.03
N ALA A 151 -8.42 4.45 -19.88
CA ALA A 151 -9.78 4.68 -19.36
C ALA A 151 -10.55 5.78 -20.12
N ASP A 152 -10.81 5.54 -21.41
CA ASP A 152 -11.28 6.56 -22.36
C ASP A 152 -12.81 6.65 -22.44
N ALA A 153 -13.53 5.64 -21.94
CA ALA A 153 -14.99 5.58 -22.02
C ALA A 153 -15.67 5.48 -20.63
N PRO A 154 -16.71 6.31 -20.35
CA PRO A 154 -17.47 6.21 -19.09
C PRO A 154 -18.11 4.83 -18.86
N GLY A 155 -18.54 4.16 -19.93
CA GLY A 155 -19.07 2.79 -19.85
C GLY A 155 -18.02 1.76 -19.42
N ALA A 156 -16.77 1.94 -19.88
CA ALA A 156 -15.65 1.11 -19.48
C ALA A 156 -15.31 1.31 -18.00
N VAL A 157 -15.24 2.56 -17.54
CA VAL A 157 -15.00 2.90 -16.12
C VAL A 157 -16.10 2.31 -15.23
N ARG A 158 -17.38 2.43 -15.62
CA ARG A 158 -18.48 1.81 -14.89
C ARG A 158 -18.32 0.30 -14.80
N ALA A 159 -18.06 -0.38 -15.92
CA ALA A 159 -17.87 -1.83 -15.92
C ALA A 159 -16.66 -2.27 -15.09
N PHE A 160 -15.59 -1.48 -15.07
CA PHE A 160 -14.42 -1.72 -14.23
C PHE A 160 -14.77 -1.63 -12.75
N VAL A 161 -15.43 -0.55 -12.31
CA VAL A 161 -15.86 -0.37 -10.92
C VAL A 161 -16.80 -1.49 -10.47
N GLU A 162 -17.73 -1.91 -11.33
CA GLU A 162 -18.57 -3.08 -11.07
C GLU A 162 -17.72 -4.35 -10.89
N ALA A 163 -16.77 -4.62 -11.79
CA ALA A 163 -15.98 -5.84 -11.77
C ALA A 163 -15.05 -6.01 -10.55
N VAL A 164 -14.61 -4.90 -9.92
CA VAL A 164 -13.68 -4.93 -8.77
C VAL A 164 -14.38 -4.88 -7.41
N ARG A 165 -15.68 -4.61 -7.37
CA ARG A 165 -16.49 -4.57 -6.14
C ARG A 165 -17.31 -5.84 -5.97
N PHE A 166 -17.50 -6.28 -4.73
CA PHE A 166 -18.41 -7.39 -4.44
C PHE A 166 -19.88 -6.97 -4.65
N PRO A 167 -20.79 -7.93 -4.94
CA PRO A 167 -22.22 -7.68 -5.09
C PRO A 167 -22.85 -6.93 -3.92
N ALA A 168 -22.43 -7.22 -2.69
CA ALA A 168 -22.88 -6.52 -1.48
C ALA A 168 -22.59 -5.01 -1.48
N TYR A 169 -21.69 -4.54 -2.35
CA TYR A 169 -21.29 -3.14 -2.50
C TYR A 169 -21.55 -2.61 -3.92
N GLY A 170 -22.57 -3.17 -4.60
CA GLY A 170 -23.02 -2.73 -5.92
C GLY A 170 -22.13 -3.18 -7.09
N GLY A 171 -21.26 -4.18 -6.87
CA GLY A 171 -20.40 -4.73 -7.91
C GLY A 171 -20.83 -6.10 -8.43
N ARG A 172 -19.93 -6.74 -9.17
CA ARG A 172 -20.11 -8.01 -9.87
C ARG A 172 -18.91 -8.95 -9.68
N ARG A 173 -17.98 -8.61 -8.80
CA ARG A 173 -16.82 -9.45 -8.48
C ARG A 173 -17.29 -10.78 -7.91
N GLY A 174 -16.85 -11.89 -8.52
CA GLY A 174 -17.09 -13.23 -8.00
C GLY A 174 -16.66 -13.35 -6.53
N VAL A 175 -17.48 -14.01 -5.72
CA VAL A 175 -17.22 -14.21 -4.29
C VAL A 175 -16.73 -15.64 -4.08
N HIS A 176 -15.58 -15.80 -3.44
CA HIS A 176 -15.07 -17.09 -2.98
C HIS A 176 -14.67 -16.98 -1.50
N GLY A 177 -14.93 -18.01 -0.69
CA GLY A 177 -14.59 -18.01 0.74
C GLY A 177 -15.48 -17.15 1.65
N ASN A 178 -16.65 -16.70 1.17
CA ASN A 178 -17.66 -16.02 2.00
C ASN A 178 -18.84 -16.98 2.25
N PRO A 179 -19.38 -17.08 3.48
CA PRO A 179 -20.60 -17.84 3.75
C PRO A 179 -21.82 -17.45 2.90
N THR A 180 -21.85 -16.25 2.29
CA THR A 180 -22.91 -15.83 1.35
C THR A 180 -22.64 -16.19 -0.11
N ALA A 181 -21.56 -16.90 -0.44
CA ALA A 181 -21.22 -17.25 -1.83
C ALA A 181 -22.11 -18.36 -2.43
N ALA A 182 -22.97 -19.00 -1.61
CA ALA A 182 -23.84 -20.10 -2.00
C ALA A 182 -25.32 -19.87 -1.64
N ARG A 183 -25.76 -18.61 -1.46
CA ARG A 183 -27.17 -18.28 -1.23
C ARG A 183 -27.70 -17.35 -2.30
#